data_AF-A0A5N6LUS5-F1
#
_entry.id   AF-A0A5N6LUS5-F1
#
_cell.length_a   1.000
_cell.length_b   1.000
_cell.length_c   1.000
_cell.angle_alpha   90.00
_cell.angle_beta   90.00
_cell.angle_gamma   90.00
#
_symmetry.space_group_name_H-M   'P 1'
#
loop_
_entity.id
_entity.type
_entity.pdbx_description
1 polymer ?
#
loop_
_entity_poly.entity_id
_entity_poly.type
_entity_poly.pdbx_seq_one_letter_code
_entity_poly.pdbx_strand_id
1 'polypeptide(L)'
;MQEMVIQIQELMDKGFIRPSFSPCGAPVLFVKKKDGTLRMCIDYRELNKVTIKNRYPLPRIDDLFDQLQGASYFSKIDLRSGYHQLRVRDEDVPKTAFRTRYGNYEFMVMPFRLMNAPAVFMDLMNRVCKPYFVTVAYENYVINDILPKSFAVREAQIGLPPRYATGEAVEKSDPFIRFSCRI
;
A
#
# COMPACT_ATOMS: atom_id res chain seq x y z
N MET A 1 -2.94 -13.74 24.72
CA MET A 1 -2.51 -13.46 23.33
C MET A 1 -3.71 -13.63 22.38
N GLN A 2 -4.81 -12.91 22.67
CA GLN A 2 -6.04 -12.83 21.86
C GLN A 2 -5.91 -11.81 20.71
N GLU A 3 -5.07 -10.78 20.92
CA GLU A 3 -4.78 -9.71 19.97
C GLU A 3 -4.37 -10.20 18.57
N MET A 4 -3.59 -11.28 18.49
CA MET A 4 -3.18 -11.86 17.21
C MET A 4 -4.38 -12.39 16.42
N VAL A 5 -5.30 -13.09 17.09
CA VAL A 5 -6.49 -13.66 16.45
C VAL A 5 -7.40 -12.55 15.94
N ILE A 6 -7.59 -11.50 16.75
CA ILE A 6 -8.39 -10.33 16.37
C ILE A 6 -7.83 -9.68 15.11
N GLN A 7 -6.53 -9.35 15.09
CA GLN A 7 -5.92 -8.71 13.92
C GLN A 7 -5.90 -9.61 12.68
N ILE A 8 -5.74 -10.93 12.83
CA ILE A 8 -5.84 -11.87 11.69
C ILE A 8 -7.28 -11.88 11.16
N GLN A 9 -8.29 -11.98 12.02
CA GLN A 9 -9.69 -11.97 11.61
C GLN A 9 -10.05 -10.68 10.89
N GLU A 10 -9.65 -9.52 11.42
CA GLU A 10 -9.87 -8.23 10.76
C GLU A 10 -9.25 -8.16 9.35
N LEU A 11 -8.07 -8.76 9.16
CA LEU A 11 -7.43 -8.81 7.85
C LEU A 11 -8.13 -9.78 6.90
N MET A 12 -8.65 -10.88 7.40
CA MET A 12 -9.44 -11.84 6.63
C MET A 12 -10.79 -11.25 6.21
N ASP A 13 -11.50 -10.60 7.13
CA ASP A 13 -12.82 -9.97 6.88
C ASP A 13 -12.72 -8.86 5.82
N LYS A 14 -11.58 -8.15 5.78
CA LYS A 14 -11.27 -7.15 4.74
C LYS A 14 -10.83 -7.77 3.41
N GLY A 15 -10.63 -9.08 3.34
CA GLY A 15 -10.10 -9.77 2.16
C GLY A 15 -8.63 -9.46 1.84
N PHE A 16 -7.88 -8.92 2.81
CA PHE A 16 -6.46 -8.57 2.61
C PHE A 16 -5.56 -9.80 2.67
N ILE A 17 -5.97 -10.80 3.46
CA ILE A 17 -5.25 -12.07 3.59
C ILE A 17 -6.17 -13.26 3.37
N ARG A 18 -5.58 -14.40 3.07
CA ARG A 18 -6.25 -15.71 3.04
C ARG A 18 -5.36 -16.79 3.67
N PRO A 19 -5.91 -17.95 4.07
CA PRO A 19 -5.11 -19.11 4.44
C PRO A 19 -4.13 -19.48 3.32
N SER A 20 -2.89 -19.81 3.70
CA SER A 20 -1.81 -20.11 2.76
C SER A 20 -1.33 -21.55 2.91
N PHE A 21 -1.03 -22.17 1.76
CA PHE A 21 -0.31 -23.43 1.65
C PHE A 21 1.13 -23.23 1.13
N SER A 22 1.60 -21.97 1.11
CA SER A 22 2.92 -21.62 0.61
C SER A 22 4.02 -22.28 1.45
N PRO A 23 5.10 -22.78 0.83
CA PRO A 23 6.28 -23.23 1.57
C PRO A 23 7.01 -22.07 2.25
N CYS A 24 6.78 -20.82 1.82
CA CYS A 24 7.31 -19.63 2.45
C CYS A 24 6.63 -19.35 3.81
N GLY A 25 7.11 -18.34 4.53
CA GLY A 25 6.48 -17.97 5.78
C GLY A 25 7.35 -17.08 6.67
N ALA A 26 7.16 -15.79 6.56
CA ALA A 26 7.77 -14.80 7.44
C ALA A 26 7.16 -14.87 8.85
N PRO A 27 7.96 -14.68 9.92
CA PRO A 27 7.42 -14.68 11.28
C PRO A 27 6.66 -13.38 11.59
N VAL A 28 5.72 -13.48 12.53
CA VAL A 28 4.96 -12.33 13.06
C VAL A 28 5.65 -11.74 14.28
N LEU A 29 5.74 -10.41 14.31
CA LEU A 29 6.23 -9.62 15.45
C LEU A 29 5.15 -8.65 15.92
N PHE A 30 5.14 -8.34 17.22
CA PHE A 30 4.29 -7.28 17.76
C PHE A 30 5.10 -6.05 18.11
N VAL A 31 4.63 -4.89 17.65
CA VAL A 31 5.21 -3.59 17.98
C VAL A 31 4.21 -2.83 18.85
N LYS A 32 4.65 -2.33 20.01
CA LYS A 32 3.83 -1.45 20.84
C LYS A 32 3.67 -0.10 20.16
N LYS A 33 2.44 0.35 19.98
CA LYS A 33 2.12 1.73 19.59
C LYS A 33 2.27 2.66 20.80
N LYS A 34 2.27 3.98 20.52
CA LYS A 34 2.35 5.02 21.56
C LYS A 34 1.17 4.99 22.53
N ASP A 35 -0.01 4.56 22.05
CA ASP A 35 -1.24 4.40 22.83
C ASP A 35 -1.26 3.11 23.70
N GLY A 36 -0.17 2.32 23.68
CA GLY A 36 -0.07 1.06 24.43
C GLY A 36 -0.64 -0.16 23.70
N THR A 37 -1.37 0.03 22.59
CA THR A 37 -1.90 -1.09 21.79
C THR A 37 -0.80 -1.80 21.01
N LEU A 38 -1.00 -3.07 20.68
CA LEU A 38 -0.05 -3.84 19.88
C LEU A 38 -0.42 -3.79 18.40
N ARG A 39 0.58 -3.68 17.53
CA ARG A 39 0.43 -3.80 16.08
C ARG A 39 1.13 -5.05 15.60
N MET A 40 0.39 -5.93 14.94
CA MET A 40 0.95 -7.07 14.22
C MET A 40 1.78 -6.57 13.04
N CYS A 41 3.02 -7.03 12.94
CA CYS A 41 3.95 -6.72 11.86
C CYS A 41 4.55 -8.03 11.34
N ILE A 42 4.64 -8.18 10.02
CA ILE A 42 5.32 -9.32 9.42
C ILE A 42 6.80 -8.97 9.22
N ASP A 43 7.69 -9.86 9.61
CA ASP A 43 9.12 -9.69 9.46
C ASP A 43 9.62 -10.16 8.09
N TYR A 44 9.50 -9.29 7.10
CA TYR A 44 9.96 -9.56 5.73
C TYR A 44 11.47 -9.31 5.53
N ARG A 45 12.30 -9.23 6.58
CA ARG A 45 13.74 -8.92 6.42
C ARG A 45 14.44 -9.87 5.46
N GLU A 46 14.21 -11.18 5.57
CA GLU A 46 14.85 -12.16 4.68
C GLU A 46 14.30 -12.08 3.25
N LEU A 47 12.98 -11.93 3.09
CA LEU A 47 12.37 -11.71 1.78
C LEU A 47 12.94 -10.46 1.09
N ASN A 48 13.13 -9.38 1.85
CA ASN A 48 13.67 -8.13 1.36
C ASN A 48 15.14 -8.24 0.90
N LYS A 49 15.94 -9.14 1.47
CA LYS A 49 17.34 -9.34 1.03
C LYS A 49 17.42 -9.99 -0.35
N VAL A 50 16.51 -10.91 -0.63
CA VAL A 50 16.47 -11.65 -1.89
C VAL A 50 15.65 -10.94 -2.96
N THR A 51 14.81 -9.97 -2.58
CA THR A 51 14.02 -9.19 -3.54
C THR A 51 14.91 -8.25 -4.36
N ILE A 52 14.75 -8.27 -5.69
CA ILE A 52 15.40 -7.33 -6.60
C ILE A 52 14.88 -5.92 -6.32
N LYS A 53 15.79 -5.02 -5.95
CA LYS A 53 15.49 -3.62 -5.61
C LYS A 53 14.93 -2.86 -6.81
N ASN A 54 13.76 -2.26 -6.64
CA ASN A 54 13.22 -1.29 -7.58
C ASN A 54 13.94 0.05 -7.40
N ARG A 55 14.73 0.47 -8.39
CA ARG A 55 15.46 1.74 -8.41
C ARG A 55 14.62 2.89 -8.95
N TYR A 56 13.34 2.93 -8.59
CA TYR A 56 12.46 4.03 -8.98
C TYR A 56 13.08 5.36 -8.54
N PRO A 57 13.23 6.36 -9.43
CA PRO A 57 13.82 7.64 -9.08
C PRO A 57 12.85 8.37 -8.17
N LEU A 58 13.14 8.38 -6.88
CA LEU A 58 12.42 9.19 -5.92
C LEU A 58 12.91 10.63 -6.08
N PRO A 59 12.00 11.61 -6.25
CA PRO A 59 12.39 13.00 -6.37
C PRO A 59 13.09 13.45 -5.08
N ARG A 60 14.09 14.34 -5.20
CA ARG A 60 14.72 14.92 -4.03
C ARG A 60 13.74 15.88 -3.37
N ILE A 61 13.91 16.07 -2.07
CA ILE A 61 13.07 17.01 -1.31
C ILE A 61 13.18 18.42 -1.88
N ASP A 62 14.39 18.85 -2.28
CA ASP A 62 14.61 20.16 -2.89
C ASP A 62 13.87 20.28 -4.23
N ASP A 63 13.95 19.26 -5.09
CA ASP A 63 13.24 19.23 -6.38
C ASP A 63 11.71 19.37 -6.18
N LEU A 64 11.18 18.78 -5.11
CA LEU A 64 9.76 18.90 -4.76
C LEU A 64 9.42 20.32 -4.30
N PHE A 65 10.27 20.97 -3.51
CA PHE A 65 10.04 22.35 -3.07
C PHE A 65 10.12 23.35 -4.21
N ASP A 66 11.04 23.15 -5.16
CA ASP A 66 11.15 23.97 -6.37
C ASP A 66 9.87 23.85 -7.23
N GLN A 67 9.31 22.64 -7.33
CA GLN A 67 8.04 22.42 -8.04
C GLN A 67 6.84 23.10 -7.36
N LEU A 68 6.88 23.25 -6.05
CA LEU A 68 5.84 23.89 -5.26
C LEU A 68 5.99 25.43 -5.21
N GLN A 69 7.07 25.98 -5.77
CA GLN A 69 7.32 27.41 -5.77
C GLN A 69 6.29 28.12 -6.66
N GLY A 70 5.48 29.00 -6.05
CA GLY A 70 4.40 29.71 -6.74
C GLY A 70 3.01 29.10 -6.54
N ALA A 71 2.92 27.96 -5.85
CA ALA A 71 1.66 27.40 -5.40
C ALA A 71 0.96 28.32 -4.40
N SER A 72 -0.34 28.55 -4.60
CA SER A 72 -1.15 29.39 -3.69
C SER A 72 -1.86 28.59 -2.60
N TYR A 73 -1.99 27.27 -2.79
CA TYR A 73 -2.73 26.39 -1.89
C TYR A 73 -2.04 25.04 -1.80
N PHE A 74 -1.99 24.48 -0.60
CA PHE A 74 -1.42 23.17 -0.33
C PHE A 74 -2.50 22.28 0.28
N SER A 75 -2.64 21.08 -0.26
CA SER A 75 -3.45 20.01 0.33
C SER A 75 -2.54 18.88 0.76
N LYS A 76 -2.92 18.15 1.81
CA LYS A 76 -2.24 16.92 2.23
C LYS A 76 -3.24 15.78 2.24
N ILE A 77 -2.97 14.74 1.48
CA ILE A 77 -3.79 13.51 1.45
C ILE A 77 -3.03 12.41 2.17
N ASP A 78 -3.53 11.94 3.33
CA ASP A 78 -2.93 10.80 4.03
C ASP A 78 -3.39 9.48 3.37
N LEU A 79 -2.43 8.79 2.76
CA LEU A 79 -2.64 7.49 2.11
C LEU A 79 -2.08 6.34 2.93
N ARG A 80 -2.07 6.43 4.26
CA ARG A 80 -1.55 5.38 5.17
C ARG A 80 -2.07 3.97 4.89
N SER A 81 -3.30 3.81 4.40
CA SER A 81 -3.90 2.53 4.01
C SER A 81 -3.75 2.21 2.52
N GLY A 82 -3.14 3.11 1.74
CA GLY A 82 -2.99 3.03 0.28
C GLY A 82 -2.21 1.80 -0.19
N TYR A 83 -1.30 1.27 0.63
CA TYR A 83 -0.61 0.02 0.28
C TYR A 83 -1.59 -1.16 0.17
N HIS A 84 -2.59 -1.25 1.05
CA HIS A 84 -3.60 -2.31 0.98
C HIS A 84 -4.58 -2.15 -0.20
N GLN A 85 -4.53 -1.04 -0.94
CA GLN A 85 -5.32 -0.87 -2.17
C GLN A 85 -4.62 -1.50 -3.38
N LEU A 86 -3.31 -1.72 -3.30
CA LEU A 86 -2.52 -2.35 -4.36
C LEU A 86 -2.59 -3.88 -4.24
N ARG A 87 -3.08 -4.56 -5.27
CA ARG A 87 -3.06 -6.03 -5.33
C ARG A 87 -1.64 -6.55 -5.58
N VAL A 88 -1.29 -7.65 -4.94
CA VAL A 88 -0.08 -8.42 -5.27
C VAL A 88 -0.37 -9.23 -6.53
N ARG A 89 0.63 -9.41 -7.40
CA ARG A 89 0.52 -10.34 -8.53
C ARG A 89 0.29 -11.75 -8.01
N ASP A 90 -0.59 -12.51 -8.66
CA ASP A 90 -0.97 -13.85 -8.20
C ASP A 90 0.25 -14.79 -8.05
N GLU A 91 1.25 -14.62 -8.92
CA GLU A 91 2.56 -15.30 -8.89
C GLU A 91 3.37 -15.01 -7.61
N ASP A 92 3.20 -13.82 -7.06
CA ASP A 92 3.97 -13.28 -5.93
C ASP A 92 3.23 -13.36 -4.60
N VAL A 93 1.92 -13.65 -4.60
CA VAL A 93 1.11 -13.84 -3.39
C VAL A 93 1.76 -14.85 -2.43
N PRO A 94 2.19 -16.07 -2.86
CA PRO A 94 2.78 -17.05 -1.95
C PRO A 94 4.07 -16.58 -1.26
N LYS A 95 4.80 -15.61 -1.86
CA LYS A 95 6.03 -15.04 -1.29
C LYS A 95 5.73 -14.16 -0.07
N THR A 96 4.53 -13.60 0.00
CA THR A 96 4.07 -12.77 1.12
C THR A 96 3.56 -13.58 2.31
N ALA A 97 3.60 -14.91 2.23
CA ALA A 97 3.11 -15.78 3.29
C ALA A 97 3.79 -15.50 4.64
N PHE A 98 3.03 -15.58 5.71
CA PHE A 98 3.47 -15.41 7.08
C PHE A 98 2.91 -16.50 7.99
N ARG A 99 3.68 -16.84 9.02
CA ARG A 99 3.36 -17.94 9.93
C ARG A 99 2.94 -17.40 11.28
N THR A 100 1.86 -17.96 11.79
CA THR A 100 1.37 -17.71 13.14
C THR A 100 1.22 -19.04 13.86
N ARG A 101 1.02 -19.01 15.18
CA ARG A 101 0.63 -20.21 15.94
C ARG A 101 -0.76 -20.75 15.60
N TYR A 102 -1.54 -20.01 14.80
CA TYR A 102 -2.91 -20.32 14.41
C TYR A 102 -3.05 -20.71 12.93
N GLY A 103 -1.92 -20.89 12.25
CA GLY A 103 -1.88 -21.21 10.82
C GLY A 103 -1.04 -20.25 10.02
N ASN A 104 -0.97 -20.54 8.72
CA ASN A 104 -0.25 -19.77 7.73
C ASN A 104 -1.23 -18.98 6.88
N TYR A 105 -0.86 -17.74 6.58
CA TYR A 105 -1.68 -16.83 5.80
C TYR A 105 -0.82 -16.10 4.79
N GLU A 106 -1.41 -15.63 3.71
CA GLU A 106 -0.73 -14.86 2.67
C GLU A 106 -1.53 -13.62 2.30
N PHE A 107 -0.84 -12.57 1.86
CA PHE A 107 -1.45 -11.29 1.52
C PHE A 107 -1.84 -11.24 0.04
N MET A 108 -3.10 -10.88 -0.20
CA MET A 108 -3.65 -10.60 -1.54
C MET A 108 -3.37 -9.16 -1.98
N VAL A 109 -3.13 -8.27 -1.02
CA VAL A 109 -2.82 -6.85 -1.21
C VAL A 109 -1.44 -6.55 -0.63
N MET A 110 -0.76 -5.51 -1.11
CA MET A 110 0.63 -5.24 -0.74
C MET A 110 0.77 -5.01 0.76
N PRO A 111 1.46 -5.91 1.51
CA PRO A 111 1.66 -5.72 2.93
C PRO A 111 2.71 -4.65 3.21
N PHE A 112 2.62 -4.05 4.40
CA PHE A 112 3.67 -3.17 4.91
C PHE A 112 5.02 -3.90 5.00
N ARG A 113 6.11 -3.13 4.99
CA ARG A 113 7.50 -3.58 5.21
C ARG A 113 8.13 -4.37 4.05
N LEU A 114 7.46 -4.49 2.89
CA LEU A 114 8.14 -4.94 1.68
C LEU A 114 9.06 -3.85 1.13
N MET A 115 10.26 -4.25 0.71
CA MET A 115 11.31 -3.33 0.26
C MET A 115 10.87 -2.40 -0.87
N ASN A 116 10.13 -2.93 -1.85
CA ASN A 116 9.71 -2.19 -3.03
C ASN A 116 8.36 -1.47 -2.86
N ALA A 117 7.70 -1.58 -1.70
CA ALA A 117 6.37 -1.01 -1.50
C ALA A 117 6.32 0.52 -1.72
N PRO A 118 7.26 1.33 -1.18
CA PRO A 118 7.26 2.78 -1.44
C PRO A 118 7.46 3.11 -2.92
N ALA A 119 8.37 2.41 -3.60
CA ALA A 119 8.68 2.66 -5.00
C ALA A 119 7.48 2.37 -5.93
N VAL A 120 6.80 1.23 -5.70
CA VAL A 120 5.60 0.87 -6.47
C VAL A 120 4.45 1.83 -6.19
N PHE A 121 4.30 2.25 -4.94
CA PHE A 121 3.28 3.22 -4.56
C PHE A 121 3.54 4.59 -5.21
N MET A 122 4.79 5.07 -5.24
CA MET A 122 5.14 6.33 -5.90
C MET A 122 4.92 6.25 -7.41
N ASP A 123 5.24 5.14 -8.07
CA ASP A 123 4.95 4.94 -9.50
C ASP A 123 3.43 4.99 -9.78
N LEU A 124 2.62 4.32 -8.95
CA LEU A 124 1.16 4.41 -9.04
C LEU A 124 0.69 5.85 -8.89
N MET A 125 1.12 6.53 -7.83
CA MET A 125 0.70 7.89 -7.55
C MET A 125 1.09 8.84 -8.67
N ASN A 126 2.31 8.76 -9.20
CA ASN A 126 2.71 9.57 -10.33
C ASN A 126 1.86 9.29 -11.57
N ARG A 127 1.47 8.05 -11.86
CA ARG A 127 0.59 7.75 -13.01
C ARG A 127 -0.83 8.28 -12.81
N VAL A 128 -1.39 8.15 -11.62
CA VAL A 128 -2.75 8.59 -11.28
C VAL A 128 -2.83 10.12 -11.19
N CYS A 129 -1.80 10.77 -10.65
CA CYS A 129 -1.75 12.21 -10.41
C CYS A 129 -1.21 13.02 -11.59
N LYS A 130 -0.46 12.41 -12.52
CA LYS A 130 0.09 13.10 -13.71
C LYS A 130 -0.95 13.90 -14.51
N PRO A 131 -2.20 13.44 -14.72
CA PRO A 131 -3.22 14.23 -15.42
C PRO A 131 -3.68 15.48 -14.65
N TYR A 132 -3.46 15.54 -13.33
CA TYR A 132 -4.00 16.56 -12.43
C TYR A 132 -2.98 17.64 -12.04
N PHE A 133 -1.77 17.63 -12.60
CA PHE A 133 -0.67 18.54 -12.22
C PHE A 133 -0.39 18.54 -10.70
N VAL A 134 -0.45 17.35 -10.10
CA VAL A 134 -0.25 17.15 -8.67
C VAL A 134 1.13 16.59 -8.41
N THR A 135 1.88 17.24 -7.51
CA THR A 135 3.21 16.81 -7.08
C THR A 135 3.08 15.88 -5.87
N VAL A 136 3.63 14.67 -5.98
CA VAL A 136 3.58 13.68 -4.89
C VAL A 136 4.91 13.72 -4.13
N ALA A 137 4.85 14.08 -2.85
CA ALA A 137 5.99 14.10 -1.95
C ALA A 137 6.08 12.82 -1.10
N TYR A 138 7.31 12.52 -0.67
CA TYR A 138 7.69 11.29 0.02
C TYR A 138 6.89 11.06 1.33
N GLU A 139 6.61 9.78 1.68
CA GLU A 139 5.85 9.33 2.86
C GLU A 139 4.34 9.70 2.93
N ASN A 140 3.56 9.37 1.90
CA ASN A 140 2.09 9.58 1.88
C ASN A 140 1.67 11.05 1.89
N TYR A 141 2.46 11.96 1.33
CA TYR A 141 2.09 13.37 1.20
C TYR A 141 1.83 13.71 -0.27
N VAL A 142 0.56 13.71 -0.67
CA VAL A 142 0.18 14.32 -1.95
C VAL A 142 0.02 15.81 -1.73
N ILE A 143 0.73 16.63 -2.52
CA ILE A 143 0.64 18.09 -2.47
C ILE A 143 0.07 18.59 -3.81
N ASN A 144 -1.15 19.11 -3.78
CA ASN A 144 -1.83 19.64 -4.97
C ASN A 144 -1.50 21.13 -5.15
N ASP A 145 -1.17 21.54 -6.38
CA ASP A 145 -0.93 22.96 -6.71
C ASP A 145 -2.15 23.72 -7.22
N ILE A 146 -3.19 23.05 -7.73
CA ILE A 146 -4.35 23.75 -8.30
C ILE A 146 -5.63 22.94 -8.02
N LEU A 147 -6.38 23.33 -6.99
CA LEU A 147 -7.81 23.03 -6.96
C LEU A 147 -8.58 24.35 -6.92
N PRO A 148 -9.51 24.61 -7.87
CA PRO A 148 -10.52 25.64 -7.69
C PRO A 148 -11.25 25.40 -6.37
N LYS A 149 -11.75 26.48 -5.74
CA LYS A 149 -12.42 26.51 -4.42
C LYS A 149 -13.51 25.44 -4.18
N SER A 150 -13.95 24.71 -5.20
CA SER A 150 -14.98 23.67 -5.15
C SER A 150 -14.50 22.27 -4.78
N PHE A 151 -13.20 21.97 -4.83
CA PHE A 151 -12.66 20.65 -4.43
C PHE A 151 -11.84 20.77 -3.14
N ALA A 152 -12.51 21.10 -2.04
CA ALA A 152 -12.01 20.71 -0.73
C ALA A 152 -12.21 19.18 -0.62
N VAL A 153 -11.20 18.40 -0.98
CA VAL A 153 -11.22 16.96 -0.76
C VAL A 153 -11.10 16.71 0.75
N ARG A 154 -12.23 16.76 1.45
CA ARG A 154 -12.38 16.11 2.76
C ARG A 154 -12.18 14.62 2.53
N GLU A 155 -11.17 14.04 3.20
CA GLU A 155 -10.91 12.60 3.29
C GLU A 155 -11.51 11.78 2.13
N ALA A 156 -10.98 11.96 0.91
CA ALA A 156 -11.28 10.99 -0.13
C ALA A 156 -10.47 9.73 0.21
N GLN A 157 -11.17 8.73 0.75
CA GLN A 157 -10.89 7.36 0.35
C GLN A 157 -10.79 7.41 -1.18
N ILE A 158 -9.70 6.90 -1.77
CA ILE A 158 -9.61 6.77 -3.23
C ILE A 158 -10.71 5.78 -3.61
N GLY A 159 -11.91 6.31 -3.79
CA GLY A 159 -13.06 5.60 -4.31
C GLY A 159 -12.73 5.36 -5.76
N LEU A 160 -12.37 4.12 -6.07
CA LEU A 160 -12.54 3.64 -7.43
C LEU A 160 -13.96 4.00 -7.88
N PRO A 161 -14.16 4.39 -9.15
CA PRO A 161 -15.43 4.92 -9.61
C PRO A 161 -16.62 4.00 -9.26
N PRO A 162 -17.83 4.55 -9.07
CA PRO A 162 -18.98 3.88 -8.43
C PRO A 162 -19.46 2.57 -9.07
N ARG A 163 -18.93 2.19 -10.25
CA ARG A 163 -19.25 0.90 -10.91
C ARG A 163 -18.75 -0.33 -10.15
N TYR A 164 -17.89 -0.17 -9.14
CA TYR A 164 -17.27 -1.30 -8.42
C TYR A 164 -17.79 -1.49 -6.98
N ALA A 165 -18.84 -0.74 -6.58
CA ALA A 165 -19.53 -0.92 -5.29
C ALA A 165 -20.60 -2.03 -5.33
N THR A 166 -20.87 -2.61 -6.50
CA THR A 166 -21.79 -3.73 -6.69
C THR A 166 -20.97 -4.95 -7.11
N GLY A 167 -21.15 -6.07 -6.42
CA GLY A 167 -20.29 -7.25 -6.49
C GLY A 167 -20.40 -8.06 -7.79
N GLU A 168 -20.17 -7.43 -8.93
CA GLU A 168 -20.04 -8.13 -10.21
C GLU A 168 -18.59 -8.57 -10.44
N ALA A 169 -18.43 -9.83 -10.82
CA ALA A 169 -17.15 -10.44 -11.14
C ALA A 169 -16.54 -9.76 -12.39
N VAL A 170 -15.40 -9.10 -12.22
CA VAL A 170 -14.72 -8.41 -13.33
C VAL A 170 -13.86 -9.43 -14.12
N GLU A 171 -14.17 -9.54 -15.41
CA GLU A 171 -13.49 -10.35 -16.42
C GLU A 171 -12.00 -10.00 -16.62
N LYS A 172 -11.29 -10.99 -17.18
CA LYS A 172 -9.84 -11.21 -17.30
C LYS A 172 -9.03 -10.25 -18.20
N SER A 173 -9.24 -8.94 -18.12
CA SER A 173 -8.31 -7.98 -18.76
C SER A 173 -8.05 -6.82 -17.81
N ASP A 174 -6.98 -6.92 -17.02
CA ASP A 174 -6.73 -6.06 -15.87
C ASP A 174 -5.77 -4.89 -16.21
N PRO A 175 -6.25 -3.62 -16.22
CA PRO A 175 -5.41 -2.43 -16.36
C PRO A 175 -4.76 -1.95 -15.04
N PHE A 176 -4.86 -2.68 -13.92
CA PHE A 176 -4.33 -2.26 -12.63
C PHE A 176 -2.83 -2.57 -12.44
N ILE A 177 -2.12 -1.64 -11.78
CA ILE A 177 -0.75 -1.86 -11.31
C ILE A 177 -0.78 -2.88 -10.18
N ARG A 178 -0.31 -4.10 -10.46
CA ARG A 178 -0.11 -5.13 -9.46
C ARG A 178 1.32 -5.09 -8.93
N PHE A 179 1.48 -5.12 -7.61
CA PHE A 179 2.77 -5.21 -6.96
C PHE A 179 3.45 -6.54 -7.30
N SER A 180 4.71 -6.47 -7.70
CA SER A 180 5.53 -7.66 -7.98
C SER A 180 6.73 -7.74 -7.06
N CYS A 181 6.94 -8.93 -6.48
CA CYS A 181 8.09 -9.29 -5.68
C CYS A 181 9.03 -10.16 -6.52
N ARG A 182 9.79 -9.51 -7.40
CA ARG A 182 10.85 -10.19 -8.17
C ARG A 182 11.99 -10.57 -7.22
N ILE A 183 12.34 -11.83 -7.20
CA ILE A 183 13.43 -12.43 -6.42
C ILE A 183 14.50 -12.88 -7.41
#